data_AF-A0A941QCJ8-F1
#
_entry.id   AF-A0A941QCJ8-F1
#
_cell.length_a   1.000
_cell.length_b   1.000
_cell.length_c   1.000
_cell.angle_alpha   90.00
_cell.angle_beta   90.00
_cell.angle_gamma   90.00
#
_symmetry.space_group_name_H-M   'P 1'
#
loop_
_entity.id
_entity.type
_entity.pdbx_description
1 polymer ?
#
loop_
_entity_poly.entity_id
_entity_poly.type
_entity_poly.pdbx_seq_one_letter_code
_entity_poly.pdbx_strand_id
1 'polypeptide(L)'
;MKIKLDAIRACLDGAIPGTIATCSADGTPNMAYLSQVQYVDAGHVALSYQFFNTTRRNILANPHARVAVIEPETGAHYRLSLQYLRTEQEGPLFEKMKAKLAGIASHTGMAGVFRLLGADIYRVLDIERVPGETLPPPPPRANLLAALRASAEQLCLCTDLDSLLAQTLTCLEIHFDIHHAMVLMLDAPNARLYTVASRGYAQSGVGSEIALGDGVIGVAAREKTPIRIGHFAAEYSYTLAIRDNLQRSGLPLQLETEIPLPGLAGSRSQLAVPIRAGQRVLGILYVESPQDLRFGYDDEDALVSLAGGLGAAIQLLQHAPADAAERSASAPPAARPDPAPAAGPVLEVRHYAENDSIFLDGRYLIKGVAGAILWALLNDFAASGRTAFSNRELRLDPRIRLPDISDNLEARLILLGRRLVEHQAPIRIDKTGRGCFELRIERPLALLHTPHGG
;
A
#
# COMPACT_ATOMS: atom_id res chain seq x y z
N MET A 1 17.06 -37.03 -0.80
CA MET A 1 16.48 -35.90 -1.56
C MET A 1 17.11 -34.63 -1.02
N LYS A 2 17.69 -33.76 -1.87
CA LYS A 2 18.34 -32.52 -1.41
C LYS A 2 17.26 -31.51 -0.98
N ILE A 3 17.36 -30.98 0.23
CA ILE A 3 16.41 -29.97 0.74
C ILE A 3 16.64 -28.68 -0.07
N LYS A 4 15.55 -28.08 -0.56
CA LYS A 4 15.59 -26.80 -1.28
C LYS A 4 15.28 -25.66 -0.32
N LEU A 5 15.83 -24.48 -0.61
CA LEU A 5 15.60 -23.29 0.22
C LEU A 5 14.11 -22.90 0.26
N ASP A 6 13.40 -23.06 -0.87
CA ASP A 6 11.97 -22.78 -0.98
C ASP A 6 11.12 -23.60 0.01
N ALA A 7 11.59 -24.78 0.39
CA ALA A 7 10.89 -25.66 1.33
C ALA A 7 11.04 -25.23 2.80
N ILE A 8 11.93 -24.28 3.10
CA ILE A 8 12.22 -23.83 4.47
C ILE A 8 12.09 -22.31 4.64
N ARG A 9 11.33 -21.64 3.76
CA ARG A 9 11.19 -20.17 3.78
C ARG A 9 10.66 -19.64 5.12
N ALA A 10 9.77 -20.38 5.78
CA ALA A 10 9.24 -20.02 7.10
C ALA A 10 10.34 -19.84 8.17
N CYS A 11 11.46 -20.59 8.07
CA CYS A 11 12.61 -20.40 8.95
C CYS A 11 13.30 -19.04 8.78
N LEU A 12 13.05 -18.35 7.66
CA LEU A 12 13.67 -17.08 7.25
C LEU A 12 12.73 -15.89 7.51
N ASP A 13 11.67 -16.09 8.29
CA ASP A 13 10.76 -15.02 8.69
C ASP A 13 11.28 -14.16 9.84
N GLY A 14 12.37 -14.56 10.48
CA GLY A 14 12.99 -13.81 11.57
C GLY A 14 12.23 -13.90 12.89
N ALA A 15 11.24 -14.81 12.99
CA ALA A 15 10.53 -15.10 14.24
C ALA A 15 11.47 -15.74 15.29
N ILE A 16 12.36 -16.63 14.85
CA ILE A 16 13.44 -17.19 15.66
C ILE A 16 14.78 -16.68 15.13
N PRO A 17 15.63 -16.04 15.96
CA PRO A 17 16.96 -15.61 15.55
C PRO A 17 17.81 -16.77 15.05
N GLY A 18 18.44 -16.61 13.89
CA GLY A 18 19.41 -17.57 13.39
C GLY A 18 20.73 -17.49 14.15
N THR A 19 21.56 -18.52 14.03
CA THR A 19 22.96 -18.46 14.49
C THR A 19 23.91 -18.65 13.32
N ILE A 20 25.01 -17.91 13.30
CA ILE A 20 26.07 -18.02 12.30
C ILE A 20 27.36 -18.49 12.97
N ALA A 21 28.02 -19.45 12.32
CA ALA A 21 29.37 -19.89 12.63
C ALA A 21 30.31 -19.57 11.47
N THR A 22 31.49 -19.03 11.81
CA THR A 22 32.55 -18.62 10.89
C THR A 22 33.90 -18.99 11.49
N CYS A 23 34.97 -19.04 10.68
CA CYS A 23 36.32 -19.26 11.18
C CYS A 23 37.27 -18.18 10.65
N SER A 24 38.22 -17.75 11.48
CA SER A 24 39.32 -16.90 11.07
C SER A 24 40.32 -17.66 10.18
N ALA A 25 41.29 -16.93 9.61
CA ALA A 25 42.33 -17.50 8.74
C ALA A 25 43.22 -18.55 9.44
N ASP A 26 43.39 -18.45 10.76
CA ASP A 26 44.13 -19.41 11.59
C ASP A 26 43.27 -20.59 12.07
N GLY A 27 42.00 -20.65 11.66
CA GLY A 27 41.06 -21.71 12.02
C GLY A 27 40.28 -21.49 13.32
N THR A 28 40.47 -20.38 14.04
CA THR A 28 39.72 -20.09 15.27
C THR A 28 38.22 -19.92 14.96
N PRO A 29 37.32 -20.69 15.62
CA PRO A 29 35.88 -20.59 15.37
C PRO A 29 35.27 -19.36 16.06
N ASN A 30 34.24 -18.81 15.45
CA ASN A 30 33.44 -17.71 15.97
C ASN A 30 31.95 -17.99 15.72
N MET A 31 31.12 -17.82 16.75
CA MET A 31 29.67 -18.02 16.68
C MET A 31 28.94 -16.77 17.15
N ALA A 32 27.89 -16.38 16.44
CA ALA A 32 27.09 -15.19 16.74
C ALA A 32 25.60 -15.42 16.42
N TYR A 33 24.73 -14.68 17.09
CA TYR A 33 23.31 -14.60 16.73
C TYR A 33 23.10 -13.63 15.58
N LEU A 34 22.21 -13.96 14.66
CA LEU A 34 21.76 -13.10 13.58
C LEU A 34 20.38 -12.54 13.92
N SER A 35 20.22 -11.24 13.77
CA SER A 35 18.90 -10.59 13.90
C SER A 35 17.95 -11.05 12.80
N GLN A 36 18.46 -11.28 11.59
CA GLN A 36 17.64 -11.69 10.46
C GLN A 36 18.44 -12.49 9.42
N VAL A 37 17.83 -13.58 8.96
CA VAL A 37 18.18 -14.30 7.72
C VAL A 37 17.03 -14.05 6.75
N GLN A 38 17.31 -13.43 5.61
CA GLN A 38 16.30 -13.03 4.64
C GLN A 38 16.39 -13.93 3.40
N TYR A 39 15.25 -14.50 2.98
CA TYR A 39 15.15 -15.17 1.69
C TYR A 39 15.31 -14.15 0.55
N VAL A 40 16.12 -14.49 -0.45
CA VAL A 40 16.34 -13.67 -1.66
C VAL A 40 15.76 -14.36 -2.88
N ASP A 41 16.21 -15.59 -3.14
CA ASP A 41 15.73 -16.47 -4.21
C ASP A 41 16.07 -17.93 -3.86
N ALA A 42 15.74 -18.89 -4.72
CA ALA A 42 15.92 -20.33 -4.46
C ALA A 42 17.36 -20.76 -4.15
N GLY A 43 18.37 -19.95 -4.48
CA GLY A 43 19.79 -20.22 -4.27
C GLY A 43 20.50 -19.25 -3.33
N HIS A 44 19.82 -18.20 -2.84
CA HIS A 44 20.48 -17.13 -2.07
C HIS A 44 19.70 -16.71 -0.82
N VAL A 45 20.47 -16.37 0.21
CA VAL A 45 19.98 -15.70 1.43
C VAL A 45 20.77 -14.42 1.66
N ALA A 46 20.17 -13.47 2.35
CA ALA A 46 20.83 -12.27 2.82
C ALA A 46 20.88 -12.24 4.35
N LEU A 47 22.05 -11.93 4.91
CA LEU A 47 22.27 -11.85 6.35
C LEU A 47 22.46 -10.38 6.75
N SER A 48 21.86 -9.97 7.86
CA SER A 48 21.98 -8.60 8.34
C SER A 48 23.39 -8.29 8.85
N TYR A 49 24.04 -7.27 8.30
CA TYR A 49 25.30 -6.73 8.83
C TYR A 49 25.04 -5.49 9.69
N GLN A 50 25.32 -5.58 10.99
CA GLN A 50 25.11 -4.50 11.96
C GLN A 50 26.29 -4.32 12.92
N PHE A 51 26.65 -5.37 13.66
CA PHE A 51 27.60 -5.28 14.80
C PHE A 51 28.79 -6.26 14.74
N PHE A 52 28.99 -6.95 13.62
CA PHE A 52 29.85 -8.13 13.59
C PHE A 52 31.29 -7.86 13.12
N ASN A 53 32.09 -7.18 13.94
CA ASN A 53 33.50 -6.95 13.59
C ASN A 53 34.27 -8.27 13.39
N THR A 54 34.08 -9.27 14.24
CA THR A 54 34.75 -10.58 14.11
C THR A 54 34.16 -11.43 12.98
N THR A 55 32.84 -11.63 12.95
CA THR A 55 32.20 -12.44 11.90
C THR A 55 32.49 -11.88 10.52
N ARG A 56 32.39 -10.55 10.32
CA ARG A 56 32.69 -9.93 9.02
C ARG A 56 34.15 -10.08 8.63
N ARG A 57 35.09 -9.87 9.57
CA ARG A 57 36.52 -10.11 9.31
C ARG A 57 36.76 -11.56 8.87
N ASN A 58 36.14 -12.51 9.55
CA ASN A 58 36.23 -13.93 9.20
C ASN A 58 35.65 -14.20 7.81
N ILE A 59 34.47 -13.68 7.49
CA ILE A 59 33.84 -13.86 6.18
C ILE A 59 34.67 -13.27 5.03
N LEU A 60 35.27 -12.09 5.24
CA LEU A 60 36.11 -11.47 4.22
C LEU A 60 37.44 -12.21 4.01
N ALA A 61 37.95 -12.92 5.02
CA ALA A 61 39.15 -13.76 4.92
C ALA A 61 38.83 -15.18 4.42
N ASN A 62 37.69 -15.73 4.82
CA ASN A 62 37.18 -17.05 4.46
C ASN A 62 35.67 -16.92 4.14
N PRO A 63 35.27 -16.97 2.86
CA PRO A 63 33.91 -16.65 2.45
C PRO A 63 32.88 -17.72 2.81
N HIS A 64 33.21 -18.71 3.64
CA HIS A 64 32.31 -19.78 4.03
C HIS A 64 31.72 -19.57 5.42
N ALA A 65 30.43 -19.82 5.56
CA ALA A 65 29.71 -19.79 6.83
C ALA A 65 28.79 -20.99 6.98
N ARG A 66 28.48 -21.34 8.22
CA ARG A 66 27.35 -22.20 8.55
C ARG A 66 26.30 -21.37 9.28
N VAL A 67 25.05 -21.46 8.84
CA VAL A 67 23.93 -20.79 9.52
C VAL A 67 22.92 -21.83 9.96
N ALA A 68 22.49 -21.77 11.22
CA ALA A 68 21.37 -22.56 11.72
C ALA A 68 20.11 -21.71 11.80
N VAL A 69 19.00 -22.27 11.33
CA VAL A 69 17.67 -21.67 11.36
C VAL A 69 16.65 -22.68 11.87
N ILE A 70 15.59 -22.18 12.47
CA ILE A 70 14.55 -22.99 13.11
C ILE A 70 13.21 -22.58 12.52
N GLU A 71 12.42 -23.57 12.13
CA GLU A 71 11.05 -23.37 11.72
C GLU A 71 10.18 -23.09 12.96
N PRO A 72 9.49 -21.94 13.03
CA PRO A 72 8.89 -21.46 14.27
C PRO A 72 7.69 -22.27 14.78
N GLU A 73 6.95 -22.96 13.92
CA GLU A 73 5.71 -23.65 14.32
C GLU A 73 5.93 -25.12 14.69
N THR A 74 6.90 -25.76 14.07
CA THR A 74 7.24 -27.19 14.20
C THR A 74 8.49 -27.42 15.03
N GLY A 75 9.35 -26.40 15.18
CA GLY A 75 10.68 -26.56 15.77
C GLY A 75 11.64 -27.35 14.87
N ALA A 76 11.36 -27.50 13.57
CA ALA A 76 12.29 -28.17 12.66
C ALA A 76 13.58 -27.36 12.48
N HIS A 77 14.73 -28.00 12.72
CA HIS A 77 16.04 -27.36 12.66
C HIS A 77 16.74 -27.65 11.33
N TYR A 78 17.31 -26.60 10.73
CA TYR A 78 18.08 -26.71 9.49
C TYR A 78 19.42 -25.99 9.62
N ARG A 79 20.45 -26.57 8.99
CA ARG A 79 21.79 -26.00 8.90
C ARG A 79 22.16 -25.77 7.44
N LEU A 80 22.43 -24.52 7.11
CA LEU A 80 22.80 -24.06 5.77
C LEU A 80 24.32 -23.91 5.69
N SER A 81 24.90 -24.42 4.60
CA SER A 81 26.27 -24.11 4.17
C SER A 81 26.23 -22.95 3.19
N LEU A 82 26.90 -21.86 3.51
CA LEU A 82 26.80 -20.60 2.77
C LEU A 82 28.16 -20.16 2.24
N GLN A 83 28.16 -19.51 1.07
CA GLN A 83 29.30 -18.81 0.50
C GLN A 83 28.95 -17.33 0.30
N TYR A 84 29.71 -16.44 0.93
CA TYR A 84 29.58 -14.99 0.77
C TYR A 84 29.88 -14.57 -0.67
N LEU A 85 29.05 -13.68 -1.21
CA LEU A 85 29.20 -13.15 -2.56
C LEU A 85 29.50 -11.64 -2.56
N ARG A 86 28.67 -10.85 -1.86
CA ARG A 86 28.74 -9.38 -1.87
C ARG A 86 27.96 -8.78 -0.70
N THR A 87 28.13 -7.48 -0.47
CA THR A 87 27.29 -6.69 0.44
C THR A 87 26.51 -5.66 -0.37
N GLU A 88 25.20 -5.57 -0.13
CA GLU A 88 24.35 -4.50 -0.65
C GLU A 88 24.06 -3.49 0.46
N GLN A 89 24.30 -2.21 0.21
CA GLN A 89 24.11 -1.12 1.21
C GLN A 89 22.93 -0.21 0.87
N GLU A 90 22.28 -0.47 -0.27
CA GLU A 90 21.15 0.28 -0.79
C GLU A 90 20.31 -0.64 -1.69
N GLY A 91 19.14 -0.15 -2.10
CA GLY A 91 18.24 -0.84 -3.00
C GLY A 91 17.17 -1.69 -2.32
N PRO A 92 16.36 -2.41 -3.11
CA PRO A 92 15.10 -2.99 -2.62
C PRO A 92 15.26 -4.02 -1.50
N LEU A 93 16.26 -4.90 -1.63
CA LEU A 93 16.53 -5.92 -0.62
C LEU A 93 17.03 -5.29 0.70
N PHE A 94 17.90 -4.29 0.61
CA PHE A 94 18.40 -3.57 1.77
C PHE A 94 17.25 -2.87 2.53
N GLU A 95 16.39 -2.13 1.83
CA GLU A 95 15.25 -1.45 2.47
C GLU A 95 14.20 -2.44 3.00
N LYS A 96 13.99 -3.59 2.33
CA LYS A 96 13.15 -4.69 2.86
C LYS A 96 13.70 -5.22 4.20
N MET A 97 15.00 -5.49 4.26
CA MET A 97 15.65 -5.96 5.49
C MET A 97 15.63 -4.89 6.58
N LYS A 98 15.90 -3.63 6.23
CA LYS A 98 15.88 -2.49 7.16
C LYS A 98 14.49 -2.32 7.80
N ALA A 99 13.42 -2.34 7.00
CA ALA A 99 12.05 -2.24 7.52
C ALA A 99 11.70 -3.40 8.46
N LYS A 100 12.10 -4.62 8.10
CA LYS A 100 11.87 -5.81 8.94
C LYS A 100 12.66 -5.77 10.25
N LEU A 101 13.91 -5.29 10.22
CA LEU A 101 14.72 -5.08 11.42
C LEU A 101 14.16 -4.03 12.36
N ALA A 102 13.66 -2.91 11.84
CA ALA A 102 13.01 -1.88 12.66
C ALA A 102 11.74 -2.43 13.35
N GLY A 103 11.01 -3.33 12.67
CA GLY A 103 9.90 -4.06 13.30
C GLY A 103 10.34 -4.96 14.46
N ILE A 104 11.45 -5.70 14.30
CA ILE A 104 12.03 -6.54 15.37
C ILE A 104 12.53 -5.67 16.55
N ALA A 105 13.19 -4.54 16.27
CA ALA A 105 13.72 -3.63 17.28
C ALA A 105 12.62 -2.98 18.13
N SER A 106 11.49 -2.63 17.51
CA SER A 106 10.33 -2.05 18.18
C SER A 106 9.73 -2.98 19.24
N HIS A 107 9.68 -4.30 18.98
CA HIS A 107 9.14 -5.29 19.91
C HIS A 107 10.08 -5.58 21.09
N THR A 108 11.39 -5.43 20.89
CA THR A 108 12.42 -5.74 21.90
C THR A 108 12.84 -4.53 22.74
N GLY A 109 12.31 -3.34 22.47
CA GLY A 109 12.66 -2.10 23.17
C GLY A 109 14.05 -1.56 22.84
N MET A 110 14.62 -1.97 21.69
CA MET A 110 15.98 -1.60 21.28
C MET A 110 15.99 -0.65 20.07
N ALA A 111 14.94 0.16 19.94
CA ALA A 111 14.81 1.26 18.98
C ALA A 111 16.08 2.14 18.98
N GLY A 112 16.67 2.38 17.81
CA GLY A 112 17.90 3.19 17.64
C GLY A 112 19.24 2.45 17.81
N VAL A 113 19.24 1.22 18.33
CA VAL A 113 20.46 0.39 18.38
C VAL A 113 20.64 -0.36 17.05
N PHE A 114 19.57 -0.90 16.48
CA PHE A 114 19.62 -1.75 15.28
C PHE A 114 19.73 -0.94 13.98
N ARG A 115 20.92 -0.45 13.65
CA ARG A 115 21.19 0.15 12.33
C ARG A 115 21.73 -0.91 11.37
N LEU A 116 20.97 -1.21 10.31
CA LEU A 116 21.45 -2.02 9.20
C LEU A 116 22.57 -1.27 8.45
N LEU A 117 23.77 -1.84 8.45
CA LEU A 117 24.92 -1.34 7.70
C LEU A 117 25.01 -1.96 6.29
N GLY A 118 24.48 -3.17 6.12
CA GLY A 118 24.43 -3.84 4.83
C GLY A 118 23.65 -5.16 4.86
N ALA A 119 23.25 -5.62 3.68
CA ALA A 119 22.73 -6.95 3.42
C ALA A 119 23.85 -7.78 2.79
N ASP A 120 24.45 -8.69 3.56
CA ASP A 120 25.46 -9.60 3.03
C ASP A 120 24.77 -10.75 2.30
N ILE A 121 25.00 -10.88 0.99
CA ILE A 121 24.38 -11.89 0.13
C ILE A 121 25.26 -13.13 0.12
N TYR A 122 24.63 -14.28 0.36
CA TYR A 122 25.27 -15.59 0.35
C TYR A 122 24.58 -16.52 -0.65
N ARG A 123 25.38 -17.30 -1.36
CA ARG A 123 24.92 -18.50 -2.06
C ARG A 123 24.72 -19.63 -1.08
N VAL A 124 23.60 -20.33 -1.17
CA VAL A 124 23.33 -21.55 -0.43
C VAL A 124 23.95 -22.74 -1.17
N LEU A 125 24.93 -23.40 -0.55
CA LEU A 125 25.63 -24.55 -1.11
C LEU A 125 24.91 -25.86 -0.77
N ASP A 126 24.49 -25.98 0.49
CA ASP A 126 23.84 -27.16 1.01
C ASP A 126 22.91 -26.84 2.18
N ILE A 127 21.90 -27.69 2.38
CA ILE A 127 20.92 -27.59 3.47
C ILE A 127 20.76 -28.96 4.10
N GLU A 128 21.04 -29.04 5.39
CA GLU A 128 20.92 -30.26 6.19
C GLU A 128 19.80 -30.09 7.22
N ARG A 129 18.93 -31.09 7.35
CA ARG A 129 18.01 -31.17 8.49
C ARG A 129 18.79 -31.69 9.69
N VAL A 130 18.74 -30.96 10.80
CA VAL A 130 19.35 -31.38 12.06
C VAL A 130 18.39 -32.35 12.76
N PRO A 131 18.83 -33.55 13.18
CA PRO A 131 17.99 -34.48 13.91
C PRO A 131 17.44 -33.86 15.21
N GLY A 132 16.15 -34.06 15.47
CA GLY A 132 15.46 -33.55 16.65
C GLY A 132 13.97 -33.86 16.59
N GLU A 133 13.31 -33.76 17.74
CA GLU A 133 11.85 -33.83 17.82
C GLU A 133 11.23 -32.61 17.13
N THR A 134 10.09 -32.82 16.46
CA THR A 134 9.35 -31.76 15.78
C THR A 134 7.87 -31.94 16.03
N LEU A 135 7.14 -30.83 16.12
CA LEU A 135 5.68 -30.81 16.17
C LEU A 135 5.11 -30.99 14.75
N PRO A 136 3.87 -31.50 14.62
CA PRO A 136 3.18 -31.50 13.34
C PRO A 136 2.94 -30.07 12.86
N PRO A 137 3.07 -29.77 11.55
CA PRO A 137 2.78 -28.46 11.02
C PRO A 137 1.29 -28.12 11.22
N PRO A 138 0.96 -26.85 11.51
CA PRO A 138 -0.43 -26.45 11.61
C PRO A 138 -1.14 -26.60 10.26
N PRO A 139 -2.47 -26.79 10.27
CA PRO A 139 -3.24 -26.86 9.04
C PRO A 139 -3.13 -25.54 8.27
N PRO A 140 -3.00 -25.57 6.94
CA PRO A 140 -2.95 -24.34 6.14
C PRO A 140 -4.27 -23.57 6.31
N ARG A 141 -4.18 -22.25 6.52
CA ARG A 141 -5.35 -21.39 6.72
C ARG A 141 -6.25 -21.33 5.48
N ALA A 142 -5.63 -21.20 4.32
CA ALA A 142 -6.30 -21.08 3.04
C ALA A 142 -5.42 -21.68 1.94
N ASN A 143 -6.06 -22.15 0.86
CA ASN A 143 -5.35 -22.49 -0.36
C ASN A 143 -5.13 -21.20 -1.18
N LEU A 144 -3.96 -20.60 -1.03
CA LEU A 144 -3.64 -19.29 -1.63
C LEU A 144 -3.69 -19.30 -3.17
N LEU A 145 -3.36 -20.42 -3.81
CA LEU A 145 -3.47 -20.54 -5.27
C LEU A 145 -4.94 -20.58 -5.71
N ALA A 146 -5.80 -21.30 -4.98
CA ALA A 146 -7.24 -21.30 -5.25
C ALA A 146 -7.85 -19.91 -5.01
N ALA A 147 -7.44 -19.23 -3.94
CA ALA A 147 -7.86 -17.86 -3.63
C ALA A 147 -7.43 -16.87 -4.72
N LEU A 148 -6.17 -16.94 -5.18
CA LEU A 148 -5.65 -16.13 -6.26
C LEU A 148 -6.43 -16.36 -7.56
N ARG A 149 -6.66 -17.63 -7.94
CA ARG A 149 -7.43 -17.97 -9.15
C ARG A 149 -8.84 -17.40 -9.09
N ALA A 150 -9.57 -17.65 -8.00
CA ALA A 150 -10.94 -17.15 -7.83
C ALA A 150 -10.98 -15.61 -7.90
N SER A 151 -10.01 -14.95 -7.28
CA SER A 151 -9.89 -13.49 -7.32
C SER A 151 -9.62 -12.98 -8.73
N ALA A 152 -8.69 -13.60 -9.46
CA ALA A 152 -8.39 -13.23 -10.84
C ALA A 152 -9.61 -13.35 -11.77
N GLU A 153 -10.41 -14.41 -11.63
CA GLU A 153 -11.67 -14.58 -12.37
C GLU A 153 -12.67 -13.45 -12.07
N GLN A 154 -12.79 -13.04 -10.81
CA GLN A 154 -13.70 -11.94 -10.43
C GLN A 154 -13.22 -10.58 -10.95
N LEU A 155 -11.91 -10.29 -10.87
CA LEU A 155 -11.36 -9.02 -11.36
C LEU A 155 -11.54 -8.85 -12.88
N CYS A 156 -11.55 -9.95 -13.65
CA CYS A 156 -11.82 -9.92 -15.09
C CYS A 156 -13.25 -9.47 -15.45
N LEU A 157 -14.20 -9.55 -14.52
CA LEU A 157 -15.59 -9.14 -14.73
C LEU A 157 -15.80 -7.63 -14.50
N CYS A 158 -14.82 -6.95 -13.91
CA CYS A 158 -14.91 -5.53 -13.62
C CYS A 158 -14.79 -4.70 -14.90
N THR A 159 -15.74 -3.79 -15.10
CA THR A 159 -15.79 -2.92 -16.28
C THR A 159 -15.33 -1.49 -16.00
N ASP A 160 -14.99 -1.20 -14.74
CA ASP A 160 -14.50 0.08 -14.30
C ASP A 160 -13.64 0.01 -13.04
N LEU A 161 -12.93 1.10 -12.76
CA LEU A 161 -11.97 1.16 -11.68
C LEU A 161 -12.63 1.04 -10.29
N ASP A 162 -13.83 1.57 -10.08
CA ASP A 162 -14.48 1.54 -8.77
C ASP A 162 -14.89 0.11 -8.38
N SER A 163 -15.56 -0.58 -9.31
CA SER A 163 -15.91 -2.01 -9.17
C SER A 163 -14.65 -2.87 -9.03
N LEU A 164 -13.57 -2.59 -9.76
CA LEU A 164 -12.30 -3.31 -9.65
C LEU A 164 -11.67 -3.18 -8.25
N LEU A 165 -11.60 -1.96 -7.70
CA LEU A 165 -11.06 -1.72 -6.37
C LEU A 165 -11.93 -2.34 -5.28
N ALA A 166 -13.26 -2.20 -5.38
CA ALA A 166 -14.19 -2.79 -4.44
C ALA A 166 -14.17 -4.33 -4.48
N GLN A 167 -14.08 -4.92 -5.67
CA GLN A 167 -14.01 -6.36 -5.85
C GLN A 167 -12.68 -6.92 -5.32
N THR A 168 -11.57 -6.22 -5.52
CA THR A 168 -10.27 -6.59 -4.95
C THR A 168 -10.37 -6.73 -3.42
N LEU A 169 -10.90 -5.73 -2.74
CA LEU A 169 -11.06 -5.76 -1.27
C LEU A 169 -12.03 -6.88 -0.82
N THR A 170 -13.07 -7.14 -1.62
CA THR A 170 -14.01 -8.25 -1.36
C THR A 170 -13.35 -9.62 -1.50
N CYS A 171 -12.53 -9.81 -2.52
CA CYS A 171 -11.79 -11.05 -2.73
C CYS A 171 -10.77 -11.30 -1.61
N LEU A 172 -10.11 -10.26 -1.09
CA LEU A 172 -9.19 -10.38 0.05
C LEU A 172 -9.91 -10.88 1.31
N GLU A 173 -11.11 -10.37 1.58
CA GLU A 173 -11.92 -10.81 2.72
C GLU A 173 -12.40 -12.26 2.54
N ILE A 174 -13.04 -12.57 1.41
CA ILE A 174 -13.72 -13.85 1.20
C ILE A 174 -12.74 -15.01 0.93
N HIS A 175 -11.71 -14.78 0.12
CA HIS A 175 -10.84 -15.86 -0.36
C HIS A 175 -9.51 -15.96 0.40
N PHE A 176 -9.00 -14.84 0.92
CA PHE A 176 -7.72 -14.81 1.64
C PHE A 176 -7.86 -14.72 3.16
N ASP A 177 -9.07 -14.55 3.70
CA ASP A 177 -9.32 -14.29 5.13
C ASP A 177 -8.51 -13.07 5.63
N ILE A 178 -8.57 -11.99 4.85
CA ILE A 178 -7.92 -10.70 5.12
C ILE A 178 -8.99 -9.63 5.27
N HIS A 179 -9.24 -9.24 6.52
CA HIS A 179 -10.35 -8.35 6.88
C HIS A 179 -9.99 -6.87 6.88
N HIS A 180 -8.71 -6.52 6.91
CA HIS A 180 -8.23 -5.14 6.96
C HIS A 180 -7.29 -4.89 5.79
N ALA A 181 -7.79 -4.12 4.82
CA ALA A 181 -7.07 -3.87 3.59
C ALA A 181 -7.41 -2.49 3.04
N MET A 182 -6.45 -1.85 2.39
CA MET A 182 -6.66 -0.60 1.67
C MET A 182 -5.83 -0.56 0.39
N VAL A 183 -6.33 0.22 -0.57
CA VAL A 183 -5.66 0.52 -1.83
C VAL A 183 -5.34 2.01 -1.85
N LEU A 184 -4.08 2.32 -2.11
CA LEU A 184 -3.59 3.67 -2.30
C LEU A 184 -3.12 3.84 -3.74
N MET A 185 -3.38 5.00 -4.33
CA MET A 185 -2.91 5.35 -5.68
C MET A 185 -1.78 6.38 -5.61
N LEU A 186 -0.82 6.27 -6.53
CA LEU A 186 0.32 7.16 -6.61
C LEU A 186 -0.04 8.46 -7.33
N ASP A 187 0.18 9.57 -6.65
CA ASP A 187 0.27 10.90 -7.22
C ASP A 187 1.74 11.22 -7.51
N ALA A 188 2.20 10.84 -8.71
CA ALA A 188 3.61 10.91 -9.07
C ALA A 188 4.23 12.32 -8.99
N PRO A 189 3.56 13.41 -9.44
CA PRO A 189 4.11 14.77 -9.35
C PRO A 189 4.35 15.24 -7.91
N ASN A 190 3.48 14.86 -6.99
CA ASN A 190 3.57 15.27 -5.59
C ASN A 190 4.34 14.26 -4.73
N ALA A 191 4.85 13.17 -5.33
CA ALA A 191 5.53 12.08 -4.64
C ALA A 191 4.75 11.57 -3.41
N ARG A 192 3.42 11.43 -3.55
CA ARG A 192 2.50 11.02 -2.48
C ARG A 192 1.58 9.91 -2.93
N LEU A 193 1.19 9.05 -2.00
CA LEU A 193 0.12 8.07 -2.15
C LEU A 193 -1.13 8.63 -1.49
N TYR A 194 -2.30 8.36 -2.07
CA TYR A 194 -3.58 8.70 -1.45
C TYR A 194 -4.51 7.49 -1.39
N THR A 195 -5.19 7.32 -0.26
CA THR A 195 -6.13 6.21 -0.05
C THR A 195 -7.38 6.40 -0.91
N VAL A 196 -7.67 5.42 -1.78
CA VAL A 196 -8.86 5.43 -2.65
C VAL A 196 -9.92 4.45 -2.20
N ALA A 197 -9.51 3.36 -1.54
CA ALA A 197 -10.41 2.34 -1.05
C ALA A 197 -9.85 1.69 0.21
N SER A 198 -10.74 1.35 1.14
CA SER A 198 -10.38 0.64 2.36
C SER A 198 -11.54 -0.25 2.82
N ARG A 199 -11.23 -1.27 3.62
CA ARG A 199 -12.18 -2.21 4.20
C ARG A 199 -11.69 -2.67 5.58
N GLY A 200 -12.63 -2.86 6.50
CA GLY A 200 -12.38 -3.37 7.85
C GLY A 200 -12.06 -2.32 8.90
N TYR A 201 -11.89 -1.06 8.53
CA TYR A 201 -11.49 0.01 9.44
C TYR A 201 -12.69 0.75 10.05
N ALA A 202 -12.53 1.24 11.27
CA ALA A 202 -13.52 2.08 11.94
C ALA A 202 -13.80 3.39 11.19
N GLN A 203 -12.78 3.91 10.49
CA GLN A 203 -12.90 5.05 9.59
C GLN A 203 -12.35 4.63 8.23
N SER A 204 -13.04 5.04 7.16
CA SER A 204 -12.61 4.81 5.78
C SER A 204 -11.22 5.37 5.51
N GLY A 205 -10.94 6.61 5.95
CA GLY A 205 -9.66 7.27 5.72
C GLY A 205 -9.37 7.55 4.24
N VAL A 206 -10.38 7.45 3.36
CA VAL A 206 -10.30 7.84 1.96
C VAL A 206 -9.86 9.30 1.84
N GLY A 207 -8.84 9.56 1.01
CA GLY A 207 -8.19 10.87 0.87
C GLY A 207 -7.07 11.16 1.86
N SER A 208 -6.76 10.25 2.79
CA SER A 208 -5.50 10.29 3.54
C SER A 208 -4.30 10.18 2.60
N GLU A 209 -3.20 10.84 2.95
CA GLU A 209 -1.99 10.91 2.13
C GLU A 209 -0.77 10.37 2.89
N ILE A 210 0.14 9.73 2.16
CA ILE A 210 1.44 9.25 2.67
C ILE A 210 2.53 9.67 1.69
N ALA A 211 3.64 10.24 2.15
CA ALA A 211 4.76 10.56 1.28
C ALA A 211 5.54 9.29 0.87
N LEU A 212 6.16 9.31 -0.31
CA LEU A 212 7.07 8.24 -0.70
C LEU A 212 8.24 8.14 0.28
N GLY A 213 8.55 6.92 0.71
CA GLY A 213 9.56 6.65 1.73
C GLY A 213 9.06 6.66 3.18
N ASP A 214 7.83 7.09 3.45
CA ASP A 214 7.28 7.13 4.81
C ASP A 214 6.55 5.82 5.16
N GLY A 215 6.93 5.23 6.29
CA GLY A 215 6.37 3.96 6.78
C GLY A 215 6.52 2.80 5.78
N VAL A 216 5.84 1.68 6.05
CA VAL A 216 5.94 0.50 5.18
C VAL A 216 5.35 0.74 3.79
N ILE A 217 4.28 1.54 3.73
CA ILE A 217 3.56 1.85 2.50
C ILE A 217 4.41 2.73 1.57
N GLY A 218 4.98 3.83 2.10
CA GLY A 218 5.80 4.74 1.32
C GLY A 218 7.12 4.12 0.88
N VAL A 219 7.78 3.32 1.74
CA VAL A 219 9.01 2.59 1.38
C VAL A 219 8.74 1.57 0.28
N ALA A 220 7.67 0.76 0.40
CA ALA A 220 7.32 -0.23 -0.62
C ALA A 220 7.11 0.41 -1.99
N ALA A 221 6.45 1.58 -2.03
CA ALA A 221 6.22 2.32 -3.27
C ALA A 221 7.50 2.90 -3.87
N ARG A 222 8.35 3.55 -3.05
CA ARG A 222 9.61 4.16 -3.48
C ARG A 222 10.57 3.12 -4.04
N GLU A 223 10.78 2.05 -3.29
CA GLU A 223 11.75 1.00 -3.62
C GLU A 223 11.22 -0.01 -4.64
N LYS A 224 9.92 0.05 -4.94
CA LYS A 224 9.24 -0.92 -5.80
C LYS A 224 9.60 -2.33 -5.31
N THR A 225 9.20 -2.66 -4.08
CA THR A 225 9.31 -4.01 -3.53
C THR A 225 8.26 -4.22 -2.44
N PRO A 226 7.73 -5.44 -2.27
CA PRO A 226 6.91 -5.74 -1.10
C PRO A 226 7.70 -5.55 0.20
N ILE A 227 7.05 -4.95 1.19
CA ILE A 227 7.57 -4.78 2.56
C ILE A 227 6.63 -5.52 3.50
N ARG A 228 7.16 -6.49 4.24
CA ARG A 228 6.41 -7.37 5.14
C ARG A 228 6.98 -7.32 6.55
N ILE A 229 6.10 -7.09 7.52
CA ILE A 229 6.43 -7.05 8.94
C ILE A 229 5.53 -8.04 9.68
N GLY A 230 6.15 -8.97 10.40
CA GLY A 230 5.46 -10.05 11.13
C GLY A 230 5.09 -9.73 12.57
N HIS A 231 5.49 -8.57 13.10
CA HIS A 231 5.30 -8.15 14.50
C HIS A 231 4.91 -6.66 14.58
N PHE A 232 4.50 -6.21 15.77
CA PHE A 232 4.24 -4.80 16.03
C PHE A 232 5.49 -3.94 15.83
N ALA A 233 5.43 -2.93 14.95
CA ALA A 233 6.55 -2.08 14.57
C ALA A 233 6.27 -0.60 14.86
N ALA A 234 6.46 -0.13 16.10
CA ALA A 234 6.16 1.25 16.52
C ALA A 234 6.80 2.33 15.62
N GLU A 235 8.05 2.14 15.17
CA GLU A 235 8.76 3.11 14.30
C GLU A 235 8.18 3.21 12.88
N TYR A 236 7.58 2.12 12.37
CA TYR A 236 6.98 2.05 11.03
C TYR A 236 5.45 2.20 11.04
N SER A 237 4.83 2.05 12.20
CA SER A 237 3.44 2.44 12.51
C SER A 237 3.31 3.97 12.72
N TYR A 238 4.24 4.74 12.15
CA TYR A 238 4.44 6.20 12.24
C TYR A 238 3.15 7.03 12.35
N THR A 239 2.08 6.58 11.70
CA THR A 239 0.79 7.27 11.65
C THR A 239 -0.04 7.24 12.94
N LEU A 240 0.21 6.32 13.88
CA LEU A 240 -0.47 6.33 15.19
C LEU A 240 0.20 7.29 16.20
N ALA A 241 1.52 7.49 16.12
CA ALA A 241 2.21 8.44 16.99
C ALA A 241 1.80 9.90 16.70
N ILE A 242 1.45 10.21 15.44
CA ILE A 242 0.87 11.49 15.06
C ILE A 242 -0.53 11.65 15.66
N ARG A 243 -1.38 10.60 15.69
CA ARG A 243 -2.68 10.65 16.39
C ARG A 243 -2.53 11.02 17.87
N ASP A 244 -1.56 10.40 18.54
CA ASP A 244 -1.37 10.53 19.99
C ASP A 244 -0.70 11.88 20.35
N ASN A 245 0.20 12.39 19.51
CA ASN A 245 0.79 13.72 19.69
C ASN A 245 -0.20 14.85 19.33
N LEU A 246 -1.02 14.70 18.28
CA LEU A 246 -2.02 15.71 17.91
C LEU A 246 -3.15 15.82 18.94
N GLN A 247 -3.56 14.72 19.55
CA GLN A 247 -4.54 14.77 20.66
C GLN A 247 -3.95 15.37 21.94
N ARG A 248 -2.63 15.30 22.15
CA ARG A 248 -1.95 15.83 23.36
C ARG A 248 -1.47 17.27 23.25
N SER A 249 -1.20 17.78 22.06
CA SER A 249 -0.44 19.04 21.91
C SER A 249 -1.28 20.32 21.82
N GLY A 250 -2.61 20.26 21.67
CA GLY A 250 -3.50 21.42 21.85
C GLY A 250 -3.14 22.68 21.02
N LEU A 251 -2.31 22.55 19.97
CA LEU A 251 -1.82 23.65 19.15
C LEU A 251 -2.84 23.94 18.02
N PRO A 252 -3.41 25.16 17.95
CA PRO A 252 -4.24 25.56 16.82
C PRO A 252 -3.37 26.11 15.66
N LEU A 253 -3.85 25.89 14.43
CA LEU A 253 -3.41 26.46 13.13
C LEU A 253 -2.31 25.71 12.35
N GLN A 254 -2.69 24.55 11.79
CA GLN A 254 -2.32 24.03 10.45
C GLN A 254 -3.07 22.70 10.11
N LEU A 255 -3.93 22.22 11.02
CA LEU A 255 -4.35 20.82 11.13
C LEU A 255 -5.79 20.47 10.69
N GLU A 256 -6.57 21.39 10.11
CA GLU A 256 -7.96 21.07 9.71
C GLU A 256 -8.08 20.36 8.35
N THR A 257 -6.98 20.16 7.62
CA THR A 257 -7.01 19.63 6.23
C THR A 257 -6.33 18.26 6.04
N GLU A 258 -5.86 17.61 7.10
CA GLU A 258 -5.29 16.26 7.03
C GLU A 258 -6.31 15.19 7.39
N ILE A 259 -6.58 14.29 6.43
CA ILE A 259 -7.44 13.13 6.65
C ILE A 259 -6.58 12.03 7.30
N PRO A 260 -6.95 11.52 8.48
CA PRO A 260 -6.15 10.49 9.14
C PRO A 260 -6.14 9.20 8.33
N LEU A 261 -4.97 8.56 8.25
CA LEU A 261 -4.84 7.25 7.64
C LEU A 261 -5.69 6.22 8.41
N PRO A 262 -6.42 5.33 7.72
CA PRO A 262 -7.07 4.22 8.38
C PRO A 262 -6.00 3.24 8.90
N GLY A 263 -6.29 2.50 9.98
CA GLY A 263 -5.33 1.54 10.53
C GLY A 263 -5.83 0.86 11.79
N LEU A 264 -5.29 -0.32 12.11
CA LEU A 264 -5.56 -1.02 13.35
C LEU A 264 -4.65 -0.50 14.47
N ALA A 265 -5.26 -0.14 15.61
CA ALA A 265 -4.52 0.27 16.80
C ALA A 265 -3.54 -0.82 17.30
N GLY A 266 -3.90 -2.09 17.09
CA GLY A 266 -3.08 -3.25 17.44
C GLY A 266 -2.59 -4.03 16.21
N SER A 267 -2.14 -3.35 15.16
CA SER A 267 -1.58 -4.04 13.98
C SER A 267 -0.32 -4.83 14.36
N ARG A 268 -0.39 -6.15 14.31
CA ARG A 268 0.69 -7.08 14.67
C ARG A 268 1.31 -7.79 13.48
N SER A 269 0.72 -7.70 12.30
CA SER A 269 1.35 -8.11 11.04
C SER A 269 0.87 -7.21 9.91
N GLN A 270 1.78 -6.81 9.03
CA GLN A 270 1.56 -5.84 7.96
C GLN A 270 2.25 -6.31 6.68
N LEU A 271 1.63 -6.02 5.53
CA LEU A 271 2.21 -6.27 4.23
C LEU A 271 1.78 -5.17 3.24
N ALA A 272 2.77 -4.43 2.74
CA ALA A 272 2.61 -3.43 1.69
C ALA A 272 3.14 -3.98 0.37
N VAL A 273 2.27 -4.06 -0.64
CA VAL A 273 2.59 -4.64 -1.96
C VAL A 273 2.41 -3.58 -3.05
N PRO A 274 3.44 -3.28 -3.85
CA PRO A 274 3.31 -2.37 -4.99
C PRO A 274 2.37 -2.93 -6.08
N ILE A 275 1.38 -2.15 -6.47
CA ILE A 275 0.53 -2.40 -7.63
C ILE A 275 1.29 -1.88 -8.86
N ARG A 276 1.62 -2.76 -9.81
CA ARG A 276 2.48 -2.42 -10.95
C ARG A 276 1.82 -2.68 -12.30
N ALA A 277 2.14 -1.79 -13.23
CA ALA A 277 1.92 -1.96 -14.66
C ALA A 277 3.28 -1.85 -15.36
N GLY A 278 3.86 -2.99 -15.73
CA GLY A 278 5.25 -3.06 -16.20
C GLY A 278 6.23 -2.55 -15.13
N GLN A 279 7.07 -1.56 -15.48
CA GLN A 279 8.06 -0.96 -14.58
C GLN A 279 7.51 0.21 -13.72
N ARG A 280 6.25 0.59 -13.95
CA ARG A 280 5.58 1.70 -13.27
C ARG A 280 4.80 1.19 -12.06
N VAL A 281 4.97 1.87 -10.92
CA VAL A 281 4.11 1.69 -9.74
C VAL A 281 2.88 2.58 -9.92
N LEU A 282 1.70 1.99 -9.85
CA LEU A 282 0.42 2.69 -9.90
C LEU A 282 -0.08 3.06 -8.49
N GLY A 283 0.30 2.28 -7.49
CA GLY A 283 -0.22 2.39 -6.14
C GLY A 283 0.32 1.30 -5.22
N ILE A 284 -0.30 1.15 -4.06
CA ILE A 284 0.01 0.13 -3.06
C ILE A 284 -1.28 -0.59 -2.65
N LEU A 285 -1.23 -1.92 -2.63
CA LEU A 285 -2.17 -2.74 -1.87
C LEU A 285 -1.55 -2.98 -0.50
N TYR A 286 -2.23 -2.52 0.55
CA TYR A 286 -1.79 -2.67 1.93
C TYR A 286 -2.79 -3.53 2.70
N VAL A 287 -2.26 -4.48 3.48
CA VAL A 287 -3.04 -5.35 4.36
C VAL A 287 -2.41 -5.40 5.75
N GLU A 288 -3.25 -5.53 6.76
CA GLU A 288 -2.80 -5.64 8.15
C GLU A 288 -3.65 -6.62 8.96
N SER A 289 -3.13 -7.08 10.10
CA SER A 289 -3.78 -8.04 10.96
C SER A 289 -3.44 -7.82 12.44
N PRO A 290 -4.38 -8.08 13.37
CA PRO A 290 -4.09 -8.10 14.80
C PRO A 290 -3.39 -9.38 15.25
N GLN A 291 -3.09 -10.33 14.35
CA GLN A 291 -2.38 -11.56 14.64
C GLN A 291 -0.90 -11.41 14.27
N ASP A 292 0.01 -11.82 15.16
CA ASP A 292 1.44 -11.90 14.82
C ASP A 292 1.64 -12.92 13.69
N LEU A 293 2.65 -12.67 12.85
CA LEU A 293 3.08 -13.57 11.78
C LEU A 293 1.96 -14.01 10.82
N ARG A 294 0.87 -13.23 10.72
CA ARG A 294 -0.26 -13.55 9.84
C ARG A 294 0.13 -13.67 8.37
N PHE A 295 1.09 -12.87 7.93
CA PHE A 295 1.55 -12.85 6.54
C PHE A 295 2.94 -13.48 6.42
N GLY A 296 3.01 -14.63 5.75
CA GLY A 296 4.24 -15.33 5.41
C GLY A 296 4.73 -15.03 3.98
N TYR A 297 5.74 -15.79 3.53
CA TYR A 297 6.23 -15.71 2.15
C TYR A 297 5.18 -16.13 1.11
N ASP A 298 4.35 -17.12 1.42
CA ASP A 298 3.31 -17.58 0.48
C ASP A 298 2.19 -16.54 0.33
N ASP A 299 1.80 -15.85 1.42
CA ASP A 299 0.87 -14.71 1.34
C ASP A 299 1.47 -13.57 0.52
N GLU A 300 2.76 -13.28 0.71
CA GLU A 300 3.50 -12.26 -0.07
C GLU A 300 3.48 -12.59 -1.56
N ASP A 301 3.82 -13.82 -1.95
CA ASP A 301 3.81 -14.27 -3.35
C ASP A 301 2.41 -14.16 -3.98
N ALA A 302 1.38 -14.58 -3.25
CA ALA A 302 0.00 -14.55 -3.73
C ALA A 302 -0.51 -13.10 -3.89
N LEU A 303 -0.22 -12.22 -2.93
CA LEU A 303 -0.65 -10.82 -2.99
C LEU A 303 0.15 -10.01 -4.00
N VAL A 304 1.45 -10.30 -4.21
CA VAL A 304 2.24 -9.74 -5.32
C VAL A 304 1.64 -10.13 -6.66
N SER A 305 1.22 -11.39 -6.81
CA SER A 305 0.57 -11.88 -8.04
C SER A 305 -0.79 -11.19 -8.27
N LEU A 306 -1.60 -11.06 -7.21
CA LEU A 306 -2.88 -10.36 -7.26
C LEU A 306 -2.70 -8.87 -7.61
N ALA A 307 -1.72 -8.20 -7.00
CA ALA A 307 -1.40 -6.80 -7.26
C ALA A 307 -0.89 -6.57 -8.69
N GLY A 308 -0.18 -7.54 -9.28
CA GLY A 308 0.18 -7.54 -10.70
C GLY A 308 -1.03 -7.60 -11.62
N GLY A 309 -1.97 -8.52 -11.34
CA GLY A 309 -3.24 -8.61 -12.07
C GLY A 309 -4.10 -7.35 -11.94
N LEU A 310 -4.20 -6.81 -10.73
CA LEU A 310 -4.87 -5.53 -10.47
C LEU A 310 -4.23 -4.39 -11.27
N GLY A 311 -2.89 -4.28 -11.26
CA GLY A 311 -2.19 -3.23 -11.98
C GLY A 311 -2.41 -3.30 -13.50
N ALA A 312 -2.41 -4.51 -14.07
CA ALA A 312 -2.75 -4.72 -15.48
C ALA A 312 -4.20 -4.32 -15.79
N ALA A 313 -5.16 -4.70 -14.93
CA ALA A 313 -6.57 -4.35 -15.09
C ALA A 313 -6.81 -2.82 -14.99
N ILE A 314 -6.16 -2.14 -14.05
CA ILE A 314 -6.20 -0.67 -13.94
C ILE A 314 -5.71 -0.04 -15.24
N GLN A 315 -4.57 -0.49 -15.77
CA GLN A 315 -4.01 0.06 -17.00
C GLN A 315 -4.96 -0.14 -18.19
N LEU A 316 -5.56 -1.33 -18.32
CA LEU A 316 -6.53 -1.63 -19.39
C LEU A 316 -7.77 -0.74 -19.30
N LEU A 317 -8.33 -0.55 -18.09
CA LEU A 317 -9.51 0.27 -17.89
C LEU A 317 -9.25 1.75 -18.20
N GLN A 318 -8.07 2.26 -17.84
CA GLN A 318 -7.66 3.64 -18.11
C GLN A 318 -7.44 3.94 -19.60
N HIS A 319 -6.95 2.96 -20.38
CA HIS A 319 -6.58 3.15 -21.80
C HIS A 319 -7.61 2.64 -22.80
N ALA A 320 -8.68 1.99 -22.34
CA ALA A 320 -9.69 1.47 -23.24
C ALA A 320 -10.45 2.63 -23.92
N PRO A 321 -10.52 2.64 -25.26
CA PRO A 321 -11.20 3.71 -25.99
C PRO A 321 -12.67 3.75 -25.60
N ALA A 322 -13.15 4.95 -25.25
CA ALA A 322 -14.56 5.21 -24.93
C ALA A 322 -15.48 5.14 -26.18
N ASP A 323 -14.92 4.82 -27.35
CA ASP A 323 -15.50 4.96 -28.68
C ASP A 323 -16.77 4.14 -28.96
N ALA A 324 -17.02 3.04 -28.24
CA ALA A 324 -18.21 2.22 -28.47
C ALA A 324 -19.43 2.64 -27.61
N ALA A 325 -19.21 3.22 -26.43
CA ALA A 325 -20.28 3.65 -25.53
C ALA A 325 -20.64 5.13 -25.74
N GLU A 326 -19.68 5.98 -26.10
CA GLU A 326 -19.91 7.41 -26.32
C GLU A 326 -20.72 7.71 -27.59
N ARG A 327 -20.62 6.88 -28.65
CA ARG A 327 -21.47 7.02 -29.85
C ARG A 327 -22.94 6.70 -29.61
N SER A 328 -23.24 5.96 -28.54
CA SER A 328 -24.62 5.71 -28.11
C SER A 328 -25.10 6.73 -27.05
N ALA A 329 -24.16 7.47 -26.43
CA ALA A 329 -24.44 8.55 -25.48
C ALA A 329 -24.57 9.94 -26.16
N SER A 330 -24.37 10.03 -27.48
CA SER A 330 -24.79 11.19 -28.28
C SER A 330 -26.30 11.18 -28.60
N ALA A 331 -27.02 10.12 -28.22
CA ALA A 331 -28.47 10.20 -28.12
C ALA A 331 -28.80 10.99 -26.85
N PRO A 332 -29.74 11.96 -26.89
CA PRO A 332 -30.21 12.61 -25.67
C PRO A 332 -30.58 11.52 -24.66
N PRO A 333 -30.14 11.59 -23.40
CA PRO A 333 -30.62 10.65 -22.40
C PRO A 333 -32.15 10.67 -22.47
N ALA A 334 -32.79 9.48 -22.54
CA ALA A 334 -34.24 9.39 -22.45
C ALA A 334 -34.66 10.25 -21.26
N ALA A 335 -35.54 11.23 -21.52
CA ALA A 335 -35.93 12.26 -20.57
C ALA A 335 -36.26 11.63 -19.20
N ARG A 336 -35.28 11.65 -18.29
CA ARG A 336 -35.55 11.45 -16.88
C ARG A 336 -36.29 12.70 -16.42
N PRO A 337 -37.26 12.57 -15.50
CA PRO A 337 -37.94 13.73 -14.95
C PRO A 337 -36.90 14.75 -14.50
N ASP A 338 -37.12 16.02 -14.84
CA ASP A 338 -36.23 17.11 -14.45
C ASP A 338 -35.84 16.93 -12.98
N PRO A 339 -34.54 17.02 -12.63
CA PRO A 339 -34.13 16.97 -11.25
C PRO A 339 -34.97 18.01 -10.50
N ALA A 340 -35.65 17.57 -9.44
CA ALA A 340 -36.43 18.47 -8.61
C ALA A 340 -35.56 19.69 -8.26
N PRO A 341 -36.10 20.92 -8.38
CA PRO A 341 -35.30 22.12 -8.15
C PRO A 341 -34.62 22.02 -6.80
N ALA A 342 -33.33 22.38 -6.76
CA ALA A 342 -32.53 22.32 -5.55
C ALA A 342 -33.27 23.03 -4.41
N ALA A 343 -33.63 22.29 -3.37
CA ALA A 343 -34.53 22.72 -2.32
C ALA A 343 -33.80 22.71 -0.97
N GLY A 344 -34.00 23.76 -0.18
CA GLY A 344 -33.39 23.90 1.15
C GLY A 344 -32.43 25.09 1.25
N PRO A 345 -31.70 25.20 2.38
CA PRO A 345 -30.80 26.33 2.63
C PRO A 345 -29.67 26.35 1.60
N VAL A 346 -29.17 27.53 1.27
CA VAL A 346 -28.00 27.67 0.38
C VAL A 346 -26.81 26.91 0.97
N LEU A 347 -26.16 26.08 0.17
CA LEU A 347 -24.91 25.39 0.52
C LEU A 347 -23.75 26.34 0.22
N GLU A 348 -22.99 26.70 1.25
CA GLU A 348 -21.77 27.47 1.07
C GLU A 348 -20.64 26.53 0.63
N VAL A 349 -20.08 26.78 -0.55
CA VAL A 349 -18.89 26.08 -1.05
C VAL A 349 -17.74 27.07 -1.12
N ARG A 350 -16.74 26.87 -0.27
CA ARG A 350 -15.55 27.72 -0.23
C ARG A 350 -14.36 27.00 -0.84
N HIS A 351 -13.66 27.67 -1.75
CA HIS A 351 -12.46 27.18 -2.42
C HIS A 351 -11.25 28.06 -2.11
N TYR A 352 -10.15 27.44 -1.70
CA TYR A 352 -8.87 28.12 -1.51
C TYR A 352 -7.90 27.77 -2.64
N ALA A 353 -7.47 28.77 -3.40
CA ALA A 353 -6.62 28.59 -4.58
C ALA A 353 -5.22 28.05 -4.26
N GLU A 354 -4.75 28.20 -3.02
CA GLU A 354 -3.41 27.78 -2.58
C GLU A 354 -3.11 26.30 -2.82
N ASN A 355 -4.10 25.45 -2.52
CA ASN A 355 -3.95 24.00 -2.57
C ASN A 355 -5.21 23.31 -3.12
N ASP A 356 -6.08 24.07 -3.79
CA ASP A 356 -7.39 23.63 -4.29
C ASP A 356 -8.25 22.97 -3.20
N SER A 357 -8.18 23.46 -1.95
CA SER A 357 -9.01 22.93 -0.87
C SER A 357 -10.44 23.44 -0.94
N ILE A 358 -11.38 22.52 -0.69
CA ILE A 358 -12.82 22.79 -0.70
C ILE A 358 -13.42 22.50 0.67
N PHE A 359 -14.26 23.43 1.11
CA PHE A 359 -15.07 23.35 2.31
C PHE A 359 -16.56 23.47 1.96
N LEU A 360 -17.39 22.64 2.61
CA LEU A 360 -18.85 22.67 2.50
C LEU A 360 -19.44 23.12 3.84
N ASP A 361 -20.18 24.23 3.86
CA ASP A 361 -20.72 24.85 5.10
C ASP A 361 -19.63 24.97 6.19
N GLY A 362 -18.43 25.41 5.80
CA GLY A 362 -17.26 25.57 6.68
C GLY A 362 -16.53 24.28 7.07
N ARG A 363 -16.98 23.10 6.64
CA ARG A 363 -16.33 21.80 6.94
C ARG A 363 -15.44 21.35 5.79
N TYR A 364 -14.22 20.92 6.11
CA TYR A 364 -13.24 20.46 5.12
C TYR A 364 -13.71 19.20 4.38
N LEU A 365 -13.74 19.25 3.05
CA LEU A 365 -14.11 18.13 2.19
C LEU A 365 -12.87 17.46 1.57
N ILE A 366 -12.09 18.20 0.78
CA ILE A 366 -11.02 17.64 -0.05
C ILE A 366 -10.04 18.73 -0.50
N LYS A 367 -8.87 18.36 -1.02
CA LYS A 367 -7.87 19.27 -1.59
C LYS A 367 -7.19 18.71 -2.85
N GLY A 368 -6.34 19.52 -3.47
CA GLY A 368 -5.54 19.19 -4.64
C GLY A 368 -6.39 18.93 -5.88
N VAL A 369 -5.93 18.05 -6.77
CA VAL A 369 -6.60 17.77 -8.06
C VAL A 369 -8.08 17.41 -7.91
N ALA A 370 -8.45 16.64 -6.89
CA ALA A 370 -9.85 16.28 -6.66
C ALA A 370 -10.71 17.49 -6.23
N GLY A 371 -10.12 18.44 -5.50
CA GLY A 371 -10.75 19.72 -5.23
C GLY A 371 -10.88 20.58 -6.49
N ALA A 372 -9.82 20.67 -7.30
CA ALA A 372 -9.87 21.39 -8.58
C ALA A 372 -10.95 20.82 -9.53
N ILE A 373 -11.10 19.49 -9.60
CA ILE A 373 -12.20 18.84 -10.34
C ILE A 373 -13.55 19.32 -9.82
N LEU A 374 -13.82 19.20 -8.52
CA LEU A 374 -15.11 19.59 -7.97
C LEU A 374 -15.39 21.08 -8.20
N TRP A 375 -14.39 21.94 -8.01
CA TRP A 375 -14.54 23.38 -8.25
C TRP A 375 -14.89 23.69 -9.71
N ALA A 376 -14.23 23.04 -10.68
CA ALA A 376 -14.54 23.20 -12.10
C ALA A 376 -16.00 22.78 -12.41
N LEU A 377 -16.41 21.61 -11.92
CA LEU A 377 -17.78 21.08 -12.11
C LEU A 377 -18.85 22.02 -11.53
N LEU A 378 -18.62 22.55 -10.32
CA LEU A 378 -19.57 23.45 -9.67
C LEU A 378 -19.66 24.82 -10.37
N ASN A 379 -18.55 25.33 -10.90
CA ASN A 379 -18.57 26.57 -11.70
C ASN A 379 -19.36 26.39 -12.99
N ASP A 380 -19.19 25.26 -13.69
CA ASP A 380 -19.92 24.98 -14.93
C ASP A 380 -21.43 24.84 -14.67
N PHE A 381 -21.80 24.19 -13.56
CA PHE A 381 -23.19 24.11 -13.09
C PHE A 381 -23.75 25.50 -12.76
N ALA A 382 -23.02 26.33 -12.01
CA ALA A 382 -23.48 27.67 -11.63
C ALA A 382 -23.62 28.63 -12.83
N ALA A 383 -22.73 28.50 -13.83
CA ALA A 383 -22.73 29.38 -15.01
C ALA A 383 -23.78 28.98 -16.05
N SER A 384 -24.03 27.68 -16.24
CA SER A 384 -24.80 27.17 -17.38
C SER A 384 -25.88 26.14 -17.05
N GLY A 385 -26.00 25.73 -15.78
CA GLY A 385 -26.87 24.63 -15.36
C GLY A 385 -26.38 23.25 -15.82
N ARG A 386 -25.14 23.15 -16.30
CA ARG A 386 -24.57 21.92 -16.84
C ARG A 386 -24.43 20.84 -15.76
N THR A 387 -24.98 19.66 -16.03
CA THR A 387 -24.93 18.51 -15.12
C THR A 387 -24.21 17.29 -15.70
N ALA A 388 -24.04 17.17 -17.02
CA ALA A 388 -23.41 16.01 -17.66
C ALA A 388 -21.97 16.28 -18.09
N PHE A 389 -21.07 15.34 -17.74
CA PHE A 389 -19.63 15.46 -17.97
C PHE A 389 -18.98 14.16 -18.44
N SER A 390 -17.81 14.27 -19.08
CA SER A 390 -16.98 13.14 -19.54
C SER A 390 -15.56 13.18 -18.98
N ASN A 391 -14.90 12.02 -18.86
CA ASN A 391 -13.51 11.95 -18.44
C ASN A 391 -12.58 12.57 -19.50
N ARG A 392 -12.94 12.50 -20.79
CA ARG A 392 -12.14 13.07 -21.89
C ARG A 392 -12.05 14.58 -21.80
N GLU A 393 -13.16 15.26 -21.55
CA GLU A 393 -13.12 16.73 -21.43
C GLU A 393 -12.38 17.18 -20.17
N LEU A 394 -12.57 16.48 -19.04
CA LEU A 394 -11.86 16.85 -17.80
C LEU A 394 -10.35 16.71 -17.95
N ARG A 395 -9.88 15.70 -18.71
CA ARG A 395 -8.45 15.56 -19.04
C ARG A 395 -7.87 16.75 -19.80
N LEU A 396 -8.70 17.40 -20.61
CA LEU A 396 -8.31 18.54 -21.43
C LEU A 396 -8.57 19.89 -20.75
N ASP A 397 -9.22 19.90 -19.58
CA ASP A 397 -9.57 21.12 -18.87
C ASP A 397 -8.35 21.71 -18.15
N PRO A 398 -7.86 22.90 -18.57
CA PRO A 398 -6.67 23.51 -17.97
C PRO A 398 -6.89 23.92 -16.51
N ARG A 399 -8.14 24.06 -16.05
CA ARG A 399 -8.46 24.42 -14.65
C ARG A 399 -8.08 23.31 -13.67
N ILE A 400 -8.09 22.06 -14.12
CA ILE A 400 -7.92 20.88 -13.25
C ILE A 400 -6.44 20.57 -13.01
N ARG A 401 -5.54 21.02 -13.89
CA ARG A 401 -4.09 20.82 -13.79
C ARG A 401 -3.71 19.34 -13.61
N LEU A 402 -4.32 18.46 -14.43
CA LEU A 402 -4.04 17.02 -14.40
C LEU A 402 -2.58 16.74 -14.83
N PRO A 403 -1.88 15.78 -14.20
CA PRO A 403 -0.52 15.45 -14.60
C PRO A 403 -0.43 14.61 -15.88
N ASP A 404 0.50 14.95 -16.78
CA ASP A 404 0.65 14.30 -18.10
C ASP A 404 1.08 12.82 -18.05
N ILE A 405 1.81 12.38 -17.01
CA ILE A 405 2.52 11.08 -17.00
C ILE A 405 1.75 10.00 -16.21
N SER A 406 0.77 10.39 -15.39
CA SER A 406 -0.01 9.46 -14.56
C SER A 406 -1.38 10.02 -14.24
N ASP A 407 -2.19 10.35 -15.25
CA ASP A 407 -3.57 10.73 -15.01
C ASP A 407 -4.28 9.58 -14.27
N ASN A 408 -4.59 9.84 -13.01
CA ASN A 408 -5.39 8.99 -12.15
C ASN A 408 -6.76 9.66 -11.98
N LEU A 409 -7.30 10.25 -13.05
CA LEU A 409 -8.54 11.03 -13.02
C LEU A 409 -9.69 10.20 -12.44
N GLU A 410 -9.86 8.97 -12.92
CA GLU A 410 -10.91 8.07 -12.41
C GLU A 410 -10.75 7.79 -10.92
N ALA A 411 -9.52 7.56 -10.43
CA ALA A 411 -9.28 7.36 -9.01
C ALA A 411 -9.58 8.63 -8.19
N ARG A 412 -9.36 9.83 -8.75
CA ARG A 412 -9.73 11.11 -8.12
C ARG A 412 -11.23 11.35 -8.10
N LEU A 413 -11.96 10.95 -9.15
CA LEU A 413 -13.43 10.99 -9.19
C LEU A 413 -14.03 10.01 -8.19
N ILE A 414 -13.49 8.78 -8.08
CA ILE A 414 -13.91 7.80 -7.07
C ILE A 414 -13.66 8.33 -5.66
N LEU A 415 -12.46 8.87 -5.40
CA LEU A 415 -12.11 9.53 -4.14
C LEU A 415 -13.12 10.64 -3.79
N LEU A 416 -13.39 11.54 -4.75
CA LEU A 416 -14.30 12.66 -4.57
C LEU A 416 -15.74 12.18 -4.28
N GLY A 417 -16.25 11.23 -5.05
CA GLY A 417 -17.58 10.66 -4.85
C GLY A 417 -17.73 10.03 -3.46
N ARG A 418 -16.73 9.27 -3.01
CA ARG A 418 -16.71 8.67 -1.66
C ARG A 418 -16.70 9.72 -0.56
N ARG A 419 -15.90 10.79 -0.72
CA ARG A 419 -15.87 11.92 0.24
C ARG A 419 -17.19 12.65 0.33
N LEU A 420 -17.87 12.88 -0.80
CA LEU A 420 -19.20 13.49 -0.82
C LEU A 420 -20.22 12.63 -0.06
N VAL A 421 -20.20 11.31 -0.24
CA VAL A 421 -21.07 10.36 0.48
C VAL A 421 -20.76 10.33 1.98
N GLU A 422 -19.48 10.25 2.36
CA GLU A 422 -19.05 10.25 3.78
C GLU A 422 -19.51 11.51 4.53
N HIS A 423 -19.51 12.67 3.87
CA HIS A 423 -19.95 13.94 4.44
C HIS A 423 -21.46 14.16 4.37
N GLN A 424 -22.22 13.22 3.79
CA GLN A 424 -23.64 13.39 3.48
C GLN A 424 -23.89 14.70 2.73
N ALA A 425 -22.99 15.03 1.79
CA ALA A 425 -23.05 16.28 1.05
C ALA A 425 -24.29 16.30 0.14
N PRO A 426 -24.96 17.44 -0.03
CA PRO A 426 -26.06 17.62 -0.98
C PRO A 426 -25.57 17.74 -2.44
N ILE A 427 -24.42 17.12 -2.74
CA ILE A 427 -23.76 17.08 -4.05
C ILE A 427 -23.41 15.62 -4.31
N ARG A 428 -23.78 15.08 -5.47
CA ARG A 428 -23.44 13.72 -5.89
C ARG A 428 -22.82 13.70 -7.27
N ILE A 429 -21.95 12.72 -7.49
CA ILE A 429 -21.37 12.40 -8.78
C ILE A 429 -21.85 11.00 -9.13
N ASP A 430 -22.85 10.92 -10.01
CA ASP A 430 -23.48 9.68 -10.41
C ASP A 430 -22.93 9.23 -11.75
N LYS A 431 -22.40 8.01 -11.78
CA LYS A 431 -21.89 7.44 -13.04
C LYS A 431 -23.06 7.10 -13.97
N THR A 432 -22.98 7.58 -15.22
CA THR A 432 -24.02 7.37 -16.23
C THR A 432 -23.58 6.50 -17.39
N GLY A 433 -22.27 6.25 -17.51
CA GLY A 433 -21.71 5.36 -18.51
C GLY A 433 -20.20 5.21 -18.34
N ARG A 434 -19.57 4.49 -19.27
CA ARG A 434 -18.11 4.41 -19.30
C ARG A 434 -17.55 5.79 -19.65
N GLY A 435 -16.73 6.35 -18.76
CA GLY A 435 -16.14 7.67 -18.96
C GLY A 435 -17.12 8.84 -18.84
N CYS A 436 -18.38 8.62 -18.45
CA CYS A 436 -19.40 9.67 -18.33
C CYS A 436 -20.07 9.65 -16.94
N PHE A 437 -20.40 10.83 -16.44
CA PHE A 437 -21.07 11.00 -15.15
C PHE A 437 -21.95 12.25 -15.14
N GLU A 438 -22.87 12.29 -14.17
CA GLU A 438 -23.76 13.41 -13.89
C GLU A 438 -23.46 14.01 -12.51
N LEU A 439 -23.40 15.33 -12.44
CA LEU A 439 -23.40 16.09 -11.20
C LEU A 439 -24.84 16.33 -10.77
N ARG A 440 -25.21 15.89 -9.57
CA ARG A 440 -26.50 16.19 -8.95
C ARG A 440 -26.32 17.10 -7.76
N ILE A 441 -27.14 18.15 -7.71
CA ILE A 441 -27.11 19.19 -6.69
C ILE A 441 -28.49 19.24 -6.02
N GLU A 442 -28.53 18.96 -4.72
CA GLU A 442 -29.77 18.89 -3.94
C GLU A 442 -30.12 20.24 -3.30
N ARG A 443 -29.13 21.12 -3.07
CA ARG A 443 -29.29 22.46 -2.46
C ARG A 443 -28.72 23.58 -3.35
N PRO A 444 -29.32 24.78 -3.38
CA PRO A 444 -28.75 25.93 -4.11
C PRO A 444 -27.32 26.23 -3.63
N LEU A 445 -26.42 26.63 -4.54
CA LEU A 445 -25.00 26.82 -4.24
C LEU A 445 -24.64 28.30 -4.06
N ALA A 446 -23.79 28.61 -3.07
CA ALA A 446 -23.02 29.85 -3.00
C ALA A 446 -21.54 29.52 -3.12
N LEU A 447 -20.94 29.86 -4.26
CA LEU A 447 -19.52 29.62 -4.54
C LEU A 447 -18.68 30.81 -4.05
N LEU A 448 -17.80 30.55 -3.09
CA LEU A 448 -16.88 31.53 -2.52
C LEU A 448 -15.45 31.17 -2.92
N HIS A 449 -14.79 32.07 -3.65
CA HIS A 449 -13.39 31.89 -4.05
C HIS A 449 -12.48 32.75 -3.17
N THR A 450 -11.56 32.10 -2.48
CA THR A 450 -10.50 32.76 -1.71
C THR A 450 -9.20 32.67 -2.52
N PRO A 451 -8.74 33.79 -3.13
CA PRO A 451 -7.46 33.84 -3.83
C PRO A 451 -6.29 33.67 -2.85
N HIS A 452 -5.09 33.40 -3.38
CA HIS A 452 -3.87 33.37 -2.58
C HIS A 452 -3.75 34.67 -1.75
N GLY A 453 -3.70 34.53 -0.43
CA GLY A 453 -3.40 35.66 0.45
C GLY A 453 -1.97 36.13 0.21
N GLY A 454 -1.82 37.42 -0.08
CA GLY A 454 -0.54 38.12 0.02
C GLY A 454 -0.24 38.57 1.44
#